data_AF-A0A7S0CLJ6-F1
#
_entry.id   AF-A0A7S0CLJ6-F1
#
_cell.length_a   1.000
_cell.length_b   1.000
_cell.length_c   1.000
_cell.angle_alpha   90.00
_cell.angle_beta   90.00
_cell.angle_gamma   90.00
#
_symmetry.space_group_name_H-M   'P 1'
#
loop_
_entity.id
_entity.type
_entity.pdbx_description
1 polymer ?
#
loop_
_entity_poly.entity_id
_entity_poly.type
_entity_poly.pdbx_seq_one_letter_code
_entity_poly.pdbx_strand_id
1 'polypeptide(L)'
;GWKHVNKGNETNHPNPPYFNTPNPPKVFCGLYTYHKRRYLQEAVVETWAWRCDGFLAFSDETDPTLGAVDLPHQGDEGYSNMWQKIRSIWTYIYINYADQYDYF
;
A
#
# COMPACT_ATOMS: atom_id res chain seq x y z
N GLY A 1 6.18 -9.88 -8.31
CA GLY A 1 5.01 -9.62 -9.17
C GLY A 1 3.76 -9.94 -8.38
N TRP A 2 3.08 -8.92 -7.87
CA TRP A 2 1.80 -9.06 -7.16
C TRP A 2 0.67 -9.22 -8.18
N LYS A 3 -0.20 -10.21 -7.98
CA LYS A 3 -1.38 -10.39 -8.81
C LYS A 3 -2.48 -9.48 -8.27
N HIS A 4 -2.93 -8.53 -9.10
CA HIS A 4 -4.13 -7.74 -8.82
C HIS A 4 -5.31 -8.69 -8.57
N VAL A 5 -5.80 -8.74 -7.34
CA VAL A 5 -7.11 -9.36 -7.05
C VAL A 5 -8.16 -8.31 -7.37
N ASN A 6 -8.61 -8.28 -8.62
CA ASN A 6 -9.75 -7.47 -9.05
C ASN A 6 -11.03 -8.03 -8.39
N LYS A 7 -11.43 -7.46 -7.25
CA LYS A 7 -12.80 -7.61 -6.74
C LYS A 7 -13.71 -6.67 -7.54
N GLY A 8 -13.99 -7.06 -8.78
CA GLY A 8 -14.97 -6.37 -9.61
C GLY A 8 -16.37 -6.38 -8.97
N ASN A 9 -17.07 -5.24 -9.08
CA ASN A 9 -18.53 -5.04 -9.15
C ASN A 9 -19.10 -3.90 -8.26
N GLU A 10 -18.58 -2.67 -8.39
CA GLU A 10 -19.35 -1.45 -8.04
C GLU A 10 -19.78 -0.75 -9.34
N THR A 11 -20.86 -1.23 -9.95
CA THR A 11 -21.22 -0.94 -11.35
C THR A 11 -22.15 0.26 -11.55
N ASN A 12 -22.02 1.39 -10.84
CA ASN A 12 -22.87 2.58 -11.13
C ASN A 12 -22.25 3.97 -10.89
N HIS A 13 -21.00 4.08 -10.46
CA HIS A 13 -20.34 5.38 -10.39
C HIS A 13 -19.49 5.60 -11.64
N PRO A 14 -19.80 6.58 -12.50
CA PRO A 14 -18.93 6.90 -13.62
C PRO A 14 -17.58 7.33 -13.05
N ASN A 15 -16.50 6.74 -13.59
CA ASN A 15 -15.15 7.16 -13.23
C ASN A 15 -15.02 8.67 -13.50
N PRO A 16 -14.43 9.43 -12.57
CA PRO A 16 -14.13 10.83 -12.81
C PRO A 16 -13.40 11.04 -14.15
N PRO A 17 -13.65 12.16 -14.85
CA PRO A 17 -13.17 12.35 -16.23
C PRO A 17 -11.64 12.27 -16.40
N TYR A 18 -10.87 12.50 -15.33
CA TYR A 18 -9.41 12.36 -15.34
C TYR A 18 -8.92 10.91 -15.49
N PHE A 19 -9.75 9.90 -15.17
CA PHE A 19 -9.43 8.50 -15.40
C PHE A 19 -9.71 8.02 -16.83
N ASN A 20 -10.35 8.85 -17.67
CA ASN A 20 -10.65 8.51 -19.07
C ASN A 20 -9.57 9.00 -20.05
N THR A 21 -8.35 9.22 -19.57
CA THR A 21 -7.21 9.62 -20.41
C THR A 21 -6.47 8.37 -20.92
N PRO A 22 -5.72 8.45 -22.04
CA PRO A 22 -4.92 7.33 -22.55
C PRO A 22 -3.90 6.80 -21.53
N ASN A 23 -3.45 7.67 -20.62
CA ASN A 23 -2.54 7.36 -19.53
C ASN A 23 -3.13 7.93 -18.24
N PRO A 24 -4.07 7.23 -17.57
CA PRO A 24 -4.62 7.70 -16.32
C PRO A 24 -3.52 7.73 -15.24
N PRO A 25 -3.57 8.68 -14.29
CA PRO A 25 -2.59 8.73 -13.21
C PRO A 25 -2.68 7.48 -12.36
N LYS A 26 -1.53 6.89 -12.03
CA LYS A 26 -1.41 5.69 -11.20
C LYS A 26 -1.18 6.05 -9.74
N VAL A 27 -1.93 5.41 -8.85
CA VAL A 27 -1.84 5.61 -7.40
C VAL A 27 -1.24 4.38 -6.73
N PHE A 28 -0.14 4.59 -6.00
CA PHE A 28 0.38 3.61 -5.05
C PHE A 28 -0.22 3.88 -3.68
N CYS A 29 -0.67 2.84 -2.99
CA CYS A 29 -1.18 2.95 -1.64
C CYS A 29 -0.26 2.23 -0.65
N GLY A 30 0.37 3.00 0.25
CA GLY A 30 1.15 2.46 1.36
C GLY A 30 0.34 2.35 2.64
N LEU A 31 0.40 1.20 3.32
CA LEU A 31 -0.16 1.02 4.66
C LEU A 31 0.96 0.70 5.65
N TYR A 32 1.11 1.49 6.71
CA TYR A 32 1.92 1.05 7.84
C TYR A 32 1.07 0.22 8.83
N THR A 33 1.58 -0.93 9.26
CA THR A 33 0.95 -1.85 10.20
C THR A 33 2.01 -2.63 10.99
N TYR A 34 1.58 -3.61 11.78
CA TYR A 34 2.45 -4.57 12.47
C TYR A 34 1.69 -5.87 12.73
N HIS A 35 2.39 -6.97 13.02
CA HIS A 35 1.84 -8.33 13.08
C HIS A 35 0.60 -8.47 13.97
N LYS A 36 0.49 -7.74 15.09
CA LYS A 36 -0.69 -7.82 15.98
C LYS A 36 -1.94 -7.11 15.44
N ARG A 37 -1.83 -6.39 14.32
CA ARG A 37 -2.95 -5.72 13.64
C ARG A 37 -3.30 -6.37 12.30
N ARG A 38 -2.89 -7.61 12.08
CA ARG A 38 -3.18 -8.39 10.88
C ARG A 38 -4.66 -8.35 10.46
N TYR A 39 -5.60 -8.43 11.40
CA TYR A 39 -7.04 -8.36 11.11
C TYR A 39 -7.48 -7.00 10.51
N LEU A 40 -6.82 -5.89 10.85
CA LEU A 40 -7.07 -4.59 10.23
C LEU A 40 -6.46 -4.52 8.83
N GLN A 41 -5.29 -5.13 8.65
CA GLN A 41 -4.67 -5.25 7.33
C GLN A 41 -5.53 -6.09 6.39
N GLU A 42 -6.10 -7.20 6.86
CA GLU A 42 -7.08 -8.00 6.12
C GLU A 42 -8.26 -7.14 5.68
N ALA A 43 -8.85 -6.36 6.60
CA ALA A 43 -9.95 -5.46 6.25
C ALA A 43 -9.54 -4.42 5.18
N VAL A 44 -8.33 -3.88 5.23
CA VAL A 44 -7.80 -2.96 4.19
C VAL A 44 -7.69 -3.67 2.84
N VAL A 45 -7.09 -4.86 2.80
CA VAL A 45 -6.92 -5.67 1.59
C VAL A 45 -8.27 -6.02 0.97
N GLU A 46 -9.26 -6.33 1.81
CA GLU A 46 -10.59 -6.72 1.38
C GLU A 46 -11.47 -5.56 0.90
N THR A 47 -11.16 -4.32 1.29
CA THR A 47 -12.01 -3.15 1.04
C THR A 47 -11.48 -2.21 -0.03
N TRP A 48 -10.44 -1.42 0.26
CA TRP A 48 -10.02 -0.33 -0.63
C TRP A 48 -8.67 -0.58 -1.31
N ALA A 49 -7.81 -1.46 -0.78
CA ALA A 49 -6.46 -1.66 -1.32
C ALA A 49 -6.44 -2.09 -2.79
N TRP A 50 -7.40 -2.92 -3.20
CA TRP A 50 -7.51 -3.41 -4.59
C TRP A 50 -7.91 -2.34 -5.60
N ARG A 51 -8.34 -1.14 -5.14
CA ARG A 51 -8.65 0.00 -6.02
C ARG A 51 -7.41 0.81 -6.40
N CYS A 52 -6.28 0.58 -5.74
CA CYS A 52 -5.01 1.23 -6.06
C CYS A 52 -4.29 0.48 -7.20
N ASP A 53 -3.50 1.19 -7.99
CA ASP A 53 -2.64 0.60 -9.02
C ASP A 53 -1.45 -0.16 -8.42
N GLY A 54 -1.07 0.18 -7.19
CA GLY A 54 -0.07 -0.51 -6.40
C GLY A 54 -0.46 -0.50 -4.93
N PHE A 55 -0.11 -1.56 -4.20
CA PHE A 55 -0.35 -1.64 -2.76
C PHE A 55 0.79 -2.39 -2.09
N LEU A 56 1.25 -1.87 -0.95
CA LEU A 56 2.14 -2.58 -0.04
C LEU A 56 1.85 -2.16 1.41
N ALA A 57 1.76 -3.15 2.28
CA ALA A 57 1.77 -2.98 3.71
C ALA A 57 3.21 -3.08 4.24
N PHE A 58 3.63 -2.11 5.03
CA PHE A 58 4.91 -2.08 5.72
C PHE A 58 4.67 -2.53 7.16
N SER A 59 5.30 -3.62 7.54
CA SER A 59 5.09 -4.32 8.81
C SER A 59 6.43 -4.71 9.44
N ASP A 60 6.38 -5.34 10.61
CA ASP A 60 7.50 -6.01 11.28
C ASP A 60 7.54 -7.52 10.98
N GLU A 61 6.72 -7.98 10.03
CA GLU A 61 6.68 -9.36 9.54
C GLU A 61 6.28 -9.36 8.07
N THR A 62 6.93 -10.20 7.27
CA THR A 62 6.58 -10.37 5.86
C THR A 62 5.40 -11.33 5.72
N ASP A 63 4.33 -10.88 5.06
CA ASP A 63 3.20 -11.72 4.74
C ASP A 63 2.73 -11.49 3.28
N PRO A 64 3.14 -12.38 2.37
CA PRO A 64 2.75 -12.33 0.97
C PRO A 64 1.26 -12.54 0.70
N THR A 65 0.46 -12.98 1.68
CA THR A 65 -0.99 -13.11 1.50
C THR A 65 -1.73 -11.79 1.65
N LEU A 66 -1.13 -10.81 2.34
CA LEU A 66 -1.77 -9.54 2.72
C LEU A 66 -1.07 -8.28 2.20
N GLY A 67 -0.13 -8.40 1.27
CA GLY A 67 0.65 -7.25 0.81
C GLY A 67 1.77 -6.84 1.75
N ALA A 68 2.10 -7.62 2.79
CA ALA A 68 3.02 -7.16 3.83
C ALA A 68 4.48 -7.51 3.53
N VAL A 69 5.37 -6.53 3.70
CA VAL A 69 6.81 -6.71 3.77
C VAL A 69 7.31 -6.32 5.16
N ASP A 70 8.22 -7.12 5.71
CA ASP A 70 9.00 -6.73 6.87
C ASP A 70 9.93 -5.58 6.47
N LEU A 71 9.75 -4.42 7.11
CA LEU A 71 10.54 -3.23 6.85
C LEU A 71 11.24 -2.77 8.14
N PRO A 72 12.50 -3.21 8.34
CA PRO A 72 13.29 -2.77 9.48
C PRO A 72 13.45 -1.25 9.51
N HIS A 73 13.41 -0.70 10.71
CA HIS A 73 13.71 0.70 10.98
C HIS A 73 14.64 0.84 12.19
N GLN A 74 15.16 2.04 12.39
CA GLN A 74 15.99 2.31 13.57
C GLN A 74 15.13 2.37 14.84
N GLY A 75 15.61 1.75 15.92
CA GLY A 75 14.94 1.72 17.22
C GLY A 75 13.81 0.69 17.31
N ASP A 76 13.24 0.55 18.51
CA ASP A 76 12.21 -0.44 18.81
C ASP A 76 10.89 -0.19 18.06
N GLU A 77 10.16 -1.27 17.79
CA GLU A 77 8.81 -1.26 17.24
C GLU A 77 7.83 -0.62 18.25
N GLY A 78 7.65 0.69 18.16
CA GLY A 78 6.82 1.46 19.08
C GLY A 78 6.33 2.78 18.51
N TYR A 79 5.32 3.37 19.14
CA TYR A 79 4.73 4.63 18.70
C TYR A 79 5.73 5.80 18.78
N SER A 80 6.60 5.81 19.80
CA SER A 80 7.65 6.80 19.97
C SER A 80 8.63 6.86 18.80
N ASN A 81 8.77 5.77 18.03
CA ASN A 81 9.68 5.66 16.88
C ASN A 81 8.96 5.84 15.52
N MET A 82 7.77 6.43 15.50
CA MET A 82 6.99 6.61 14.26
C MET A 82 7.76 7.35 13.16
N TRP A 83 8.57 8.33 13.54
CA TRP A 83 9.41 9.05 12.57
C TRP A 83 10.39 8.12 11.84
N GLN A 84 11.02 7.19 12.55
CA GLN A 84 11.99 6.27 11.93
C GLN A 84 11.29 5.29 10.99
N LYS A 85 10.08 4.85 11.34
CA LYS A 85 9.23 4.01 10.48
C LYS A 85 8.88 4.74 9.19
N ILE A 86 8.38 5.97 9.29
CA ILE A 86 8.03 6.80 8.13
C ILE A 86 9.26 7.04 7.24
N ARG A 87 10.44 7.31 7.82
CA ARG A 87 11.69 7.43 7.05
C ARG A 87 12.04 6.16 6.29
N SER A 88 11.98 4.98 6.93
CA SER A 88 12.22 3.71 6.27
C SER A 88 11.21 3.47 5.14
N ILE A 89 9.92 3.73 5.38
CA ILE A 89 8.84 3.56 4.39
C ILE A 89 9.08 4.41 3.15
N TRP A 90 9.31 5.71 3.32
CA TRP A 90 9.55 6.60 2.19
C TRP A 90 10.84 6.27 1.44
N THR A 91 11.89 5.82 2.15
CA THR A 91 13.13 5.36 1.51
C THR A 91 12.85 4.13 0.64
N TYR A 92 12.09 3.17 1.15
CA TYR A 92 11.71 1.97 0.40
C TYR A 92 10.85 2.31 -0.83
N ILE A 93 9.84 3.16 -0.65
CA ILE A 93 8.98 3.62 -1.76
C ILE A 93 9.81 4.32 -2.82
N TYR A 94 10.69 5.25 -2.42
CA TYR A 94 11.51 6.00 -3.36
C TYR A 94 12.39 5.08 -4.21
N ILE A 95 13.09 4.14 -3.58
CA ILE A 95 14.01 3.24 -4.26
C ILE A 95 13.29 2.25 -5.20
N ASN A 96 12.09 1.79 -4.82
CA ASN A 96 11.44 0.68 -5.54
C ASN A 96 10.30 1.12 -6.47
N TYR A 97 9.67 2.27 -6.22
CA TYR A 97 8.39 2.64 -6.84
C TYR A 97 8.26 4.11 -7.29
N ALA A 98 9.22 4.99 -6.98
CA ALA A 98 9.11 6.42 -7.31
C ALA A 98 8.77 6.70 -8.78
N ASP A 99 9.40 5.96 -9.71
CA ASP A 99 9.22 6.17 -11.14
C ASP A 99 8.05 5.35 -11.74
N GLN A 100 7.29 4.63 -10.92
CA GLN A 100 6.23 3.72 -11.38
C GLN A 100 4.81 4.28 -11.17
N TYR A 101 4.65 5.27 -10.28
CA TYR A 101 3.37 5.81 -9.85
C TYR A 101 3.41 7.34 -9.82
N ASP A 102 2.27 7.97 -10.05
CA ASP A 102 2.13 9.43 -10.08
C ASP A 102 1.79 10.00 -8.69
N TYR A 103 1.12 9.19 -7.85
CA TYR A 103 0.68 9.56 -6.50
C TYR A 103 0.93 8.43 -5.50
N PHE A 104 1.10 8.81 -4.23
CA PHE A 104 1.43 7.94 -3.10
C PHE A 104 0.60 8.30 -1.87
#